data_AF-A0A367Y842-F1
#
_entry.id   AF-A0A367Y842-F1
#
_cell.length_a   1.000
_cell.length_b   1.000
_cell.length_c   1.000
_cell.angle_alpha   90.00
_cell.angle_beta   90.00
_cell.angle_gamma   90.00
#
_symmetry.space_group_name_H-M   'P 1'
#
loop_
_entity.id
_entity.type
_entity.pdbx_description
1 polymer ?
#
loop_
_entity_poly.entity_id
_entity_poly.type
_entity_poly.pdbx_seq_one_letter_code
_entity_poly.pdbx_strand_id
1 'polypeptide(L)'
;MRPLHPARLGVLLDERIEPGEFGTLIRSMGFCRLATRPHAVTEWNHVGGMISFDPLGRDDALGDDEEILAVGQELGLIGIDLDVRALTRALDDPALTDEELAAGPAEWAKFADPFPAWPRVAKDAD
;
A
#
# COMPACT_ATOMS: atom_id res chain seq x y z
N MET A 1 11.79 -2.94 6.24
CA MET A 1 10.34 -2.64 6.20
C MET A 1 9.64 -3.74 5.44
N ARG A 2 8.44 -4.13 5.86
CA ARG A 2 7.68 -5.25 5.26
C ARG A 2 6.60 -4.70 4.31
N PRO A 3 6.35 -5.35 3.16
CA PRO A 3 5.18 -5.02 2.34
C PRO A 3 3.87 -5.16 3.13
N LEU A 4 2.82 -4.50 2.66
CA LEU A 4 1.47 -4.62 3.22
C LEU A 4 0.70 -5.76 2.54
N HIS A 5 0.03 -6.57 3.33
CA HIS A 5 -0.93 -7.57 2.87
C HIS A 5 -2.21 -6.86 2.41
N PRO A 6 -2.59 -6.96 1.12
CA PRO A 6 -3.65 -6.13 0.55
C PRO A 6 -5.04 -6.42 1.15
N ALA A 7 -5.42 -7.68 1.39
CA ALA A 7 -6.69 -7.97 2.07
C ALA A 7 -6.78 -7.38 3.49
N ARG A 8 -5.72 -7.53 4.32
CA ARG A 8 -5.69 -6.94 5.67
C ARG A 8 -5.73 -5.42 5.62
N LEU A 9 -5.09 -4.83 4.62
CA LEU A 9 -5.14 -3.39 4.40
C LEU A 9 -6.56 -2.93 4.04
N GLY A 10 -7.26 -3.64 3.16
CA GLY A 10 -8.66 -3.37 2.82
C GLY A 10 -9.56 -3.41 4.06
N VAL A 11 -9.43 -4.46 4.88
CA VAL A 11 -10.19 -4.57 6.15
C VAL A 11 -9.90 -3.39 7.09
N LEU A 12 -8.64 -2.99 7.26
CA LEU A 12 -8.29 -1.83 8.08
C LEU A 12 -8.95 -0.54 7.56
N LEU A 13 -8.92 -0.32 6.24
CA LEU A 13 -9.48 0.88 5.61
C LEU A 13 -11.00 0.93 5.80
N ASP A 14 -11.70 -0.14 5.43
CA ASP A 14 -13.16 -0.17 5.37
C ASP A 14 -13.81 -0.34 6.75
N GLU A 15 -13.22 -1.15 7.63
CA GLU A 15 -13.88 -1.53 8.89
C GLU A 15 -13.45 -0.66 10.08
N ARG A 16 -12.34 0.08 9.98
CA ARG A 16 -11.76 0.81 11.12
C ARG A 16 -11.49 2.27 10.81
N ILE A 17 -10.84 2.56 9.68
CA ILE A 17 -10.52 3.94 9.30
C ILE A 17 -11.77 4.68 8.79
N GLU A 18 -12.51 4.12 7.84
CA GLU A 18 -13.72 4.75 7.28
C GLU A 18 -14.80 5.04 8.35
N PRO A 19 -15.09 4.13 9.31
CA PRO A 19 -16.05 4.42 10.37
C PRO A 19 -15.55 5.43 11.43
N GLY A 20 -14.29 5.86 11.34
CA GLY A 20 -13.69 6.84 12.23
C GLY A 20 -13.26 6.29 13.59
N GLU A 21 -12.85 5.02 13.68
CA GLU A 21 -12.36 4.40 14.94
C GLU A 21 -11.24 5.23 15.59
N PHE A 22 -10.42 5.89 14.77
CA PHE A 22 -9.27 6.68 15.20
C PHE A 22 -9.47 8.18 15.11
N GLY A 23 -10.71 8.66 14.95
CA GLY A 23 -11.03 10.04 14.59
C GLY A 23 -11.27 10.21 13.09
N THR A 24 -11.57 11.44 12.67
CA THR A 24 -11.98 11.73 11.29
C THR A 24 -10.76 11.96 10.42
N LEU A 25 -10.40 10.98 9.59
CA LEU A 25 -9.36 11.13 8.57
C LEU A 25 -9.92 11.93 7.37
N ILE A 26 -9.28 13.06 7.05
CA ILE A 26 -9.68 13.92 5.92
C ILE A 26 -8.91 13.52 4.67
N ARG A 27 -7.61 13.30 4.82
CA ARG A 27 -6.71 12.93 3.73
C ARG A 27 -5.60 12.04 4.26
N SER A 28 -5.14 11.10 3.45
CA SER A 28 -3.80 10.55 3.59
C SER A 28 -3.11 10.41 2.23
N MET A 29 -1.78 10.53 2.24
CA MET A 29 -0.97 10.52 1.03
C MET A 29 0.40 9.93 1.30
N GLY A 30 1.05 9.40 0.28
CA GLY A 30 2.42 8.91 0.37
C GLY A 30 2.65 7.73 -0.57
N PHE A 31 3.44 6.76 -0.12
CA PHE A 31 3.69 5.54 -0.89
C PHE A 31 3.75 4.31 0.00
N CYS A 32 3.51 3.15 -0.61
CA CYS A 32 3.65 1.86 0.02
C CYS A 32 4.10 0.79 -0.99
N ARG A 33 4.32 -0.43 -0.48
CA ARG A 33 4.46 -1.64 -1.30
C ARG A 33 3.41 -2.65 -0.88
N LEU A 34 2.63 -3.14 -1.84
CA LEU A 34 1.68 -4.23 -1.63
C LEU A 34 2.38 -5.58 -1.89
N ALA A 35 2.13 -6.56 -1.04
CA ALA A 35 2.76 -7.88 -1.13
C ALA A 35 2.49 -8.58 -2.47
N THR A 36 1.28 -8.43 -3.02
CA THR A 36 0.87 -9.00 -4.32
C THR A 36 1.49 -8.28 -5.53
N ARG A 37 2.08 -7.10 -5.31
CA ARG A 37 2.69 -6.25 -6.35
C ARG A 37 4.09 -5.80 -5.90
N PRO A 38 4.99 -6.74 -5.53
CA PRO A 38 6.18 -6.43 -4.74
C PRO A 38 7.25 -5.64 -5.50
N HIS A 39 7.18 -5.64 -6.84
CA HIS A 39 8.11 -4.92 -7.73
C HIS A 39 7.69 -3.48 -8.02
N ALA A 40 6.63 -2.97 -7.39
CA ALA A 40 6.12 -1.63 -7.65
C ALA A 40 6.07 -0.80 -6.36
N VAL A 41 6.54 0.44 -6.47
CA VAL A 41 6.20 1.48 -5.51
C VAL A 41 4.82 1.99 -5.87
N THR A 42 3.91 1.96 -4.91
CA THR A 42 2.50 2.30 -5.10
C THR A 42 2.21 3.62 -4.42
N GLU A 43 1.66 4.59 -5.16
CA GLU A 43 1.09 5.81 -4.61
C GLU A 43 -0.06 5.45 -3.68
N TRP A 44 -0.06 6.06 -2.50
CA TRP A 44 -1.20 6.07 -1.61
C TRP A 44 -1.87 7.43 -1.76
N ASN A 45 -3.13 7.46 -2.21
CA ASN A 45 -3.89 8.71 -2.29
C ASN A 45 -5.31 8.50 -1.77
N HIS A 46 -5.62 9.11 -0.64
CA HIS A 46 -6.89 8.95 0.06
C HIS A 46 -7.48 10.32 0.39
N VAL A 47 -8.73 10.58 0.01
CA VAL A 47 -9.45 11.82 0.30
C VAL A 47 -10.90 11.50 0.66
N GLY A 48 -11.34 11.96 1.83
CA GLY A 48 -12.68 11.63 2.33
C GLY A 48 -12.81 10.12 2.57
N GLY A 49 -13.76 9.48 1.88
CA GLY A 49 -13.95 8.01 1.90
C GLY A 49 -13.43 7.30 0.65
N MET A 50 -12.63 7.97 -0.19
CA MET A 50 -12.13 7.38 -1.43
C MET A 50 -10.61 7.24 -1.37
N ILE A 51 -10.12 6.02 -1.61
CA ILE A 51 -8.70 5.69 -1.71
C ILE A 51 -8.36 5.11 -3.09
N SER A 52 -7.22 5.49 -3.64
CA SER A 52 -6.61 4.85 -4.81
C SER A 52 -5.18 4.43 -4.53
N PHE A 53 -4.77 3.40 -5.27
CA PHE A 53 -3.44 2.81 -5.25
C PHE A 53 -2.93 2.72 -6.68
N ASP A 54 -2.03 3.61 -7.05
CA ASP A 54 -1.54 3.77 -8.43
C ASP A 54 -0.03 3.48 -8.50
N PRO A 55 0.50 2.89 -9.58
CA PRO A 55 1.93 2.62 -9.65
C PRO A 55 2.73 3.91 -9.89
N LEU A 56 3.65 4.25 -8.98
CA LEU A 56 4.60 5.37 -9.16
C LEU A 56 5.83 4.97 -9.95
N GLY A 57 6.25 3.71 -9.82
CA GLY A 57 7.34 3.13 -10.60
C GLY A 57 7.50 1.66 -10.32
N ARG A 58 8.22 0.97 -11.21
CA ARG A 58 8.44 -0.47 -11.12
C ARG A 58 9.92 -0.81 -11.20
N ASP A 59 10.38 -1.60 -10.24
CA ASP A 59 11.76 -2.05 -10.15
C ASP A 59 12.13 -2.96 -11.34
N ASP A 60 11.14 -3.65 -11.93
CA ASP A 60 11.33 -4.55 -13.08
C ASP A 60 11.47 -3.83 -14.43
N ALA A 61 11.30 -2.51 -14.44
CA ALA A 61 11.37 -1.68 -15.64
C ALA A 61 12.56 -0.71 -15.66
N LEU A 62 13.40 -0.74 -14.62
CA LEU A 62 14.56 0.15 -14.48
C LEU A 62 15.66 -0.21 -15.49
N GLY A 63 16.25 0.83 -16.10
CA GLY A 63 17.49 0.69 -16.87
C GLY A 63 18.72 0.50 -15.96
N ASP A 64 19.86 0.14 -16.55
CA ASP A 64 21.10 -0.17 -15.81
C ASP A 64 21.60 1.00 -14.92
N ASP A 65 21.26 2.24 -15.26
CA ASP A 65 21.64 3.46 -14.52
C ASP A 65 20.51 4.03 -13.62
N GLU A 66 19.36 3.35 -13.53
CA GLU A 66 18.21 3.81 -12.75
C GLU A 66 18.11 3.10 -11.39
N GLU A 67 17.82 3.88 -10.34
CA GLU A 67 17.66 3.39 -8.98
C GLU A 67 16.18 3.16 -8.62
N ILE A 68 15.94 2.26 -7.65
CA ILE A 68 14.61 2.03 -7.09
C ILE A 68 14.10 3.31 -6.43
N LEU A 69 12.90 3.75 -6.81
CA LEU A 69 12.28 4.99 -6.30
C LEU A 69 12.20 5.04 -4.77
N ALA A 70 11.74 3.95 -4.15
CA ALA A 70 11.61 3.85 -2.70
C ALA A 70 11.49 2.40 -2.21
N VAL A 71 11.90 2.19 -0.96
CA VAL A 71 11.74 0.93 -0.22
C VAL A 71 10.87 1.15 1.00
N GLY A 72 9.86 0.30 1.19
CA GLY A 72 8.97 0.35 2.35
C GLY A 72 7.75 1.23 2.13
N GLN A 73 7.39 2.00 3.16
CA GLN A 73 6.20 2.83 3.19
C GLN A 73 6.48 4.16 3.91
N GLU A 74 5.83 5.22 3.45
CA GLU A 74 5.79 6.52 4.11
C GLU A 74 4.41 7.12 3.85
N LEU A 75 3.70 7.48 4.92
CA LEU A 75 2.34 8.00 4.85
C LEU A 75 2.22 9.28 5.68
N GLY A 76 1.70 10.33 5.06
CA GLY A 76 1.20 11.53 5.72
C GLY A 76 -0.31 11.42 5.93
N LEU A 77 -0.78 11.70 7.14
CA LEU A 77 -2.20 11.65 7.50
C LEU A 77 -2.65 13.01 8.04
N ILE A 78 -3.82 13.46 7.60
CA ILE A 78 -4.43 14.73 7.99
C ILE A 78 -5.86 14.43 8.42
N GLY A 79 -6.21 14.84 9.65
CA GLY A 79 -7.53 14.59 10.20
C GLY A 79 -7.81 15.41 11.45
N ILE A 80 -8.99 15.18 12.02
CA ILE A 80 -9.49 15.86 13.22
C ILE A 80 -9.62 14.83 14.34
N ASP A 81 -9.20 15.20 15.55
CA ASP A 81 -9.27 14.38 16.76
C ASP A 81 -8.64 12.98 16.58
N LEU A 82 -7.53 12.92 15.83
CA LEU A 82 -6.86 11.66 15.55
C LEU A 82 -6.22 11.06 16.81
N ASP A 83 -6.59 9.83 17.17
CA ASP A 83 -5.78 9.01 18.08
C ASP A 83 -4.57 8.47 17.31
N VAL A 84 -3.54 9.31 17.23
CA VAL A 84 -2.30 9.02 16.49
C VAL A 84 -1.69 7.70 16.93
N ARG A 85 -1.71 7.38 18.22
CA ARG A 85 -1.06 6.17 18.74
C ARG A 85 -1.82 4.91 18.32
N ALA A 86 -3.15 4.95 18.41
CA ALA A 86 -3.98 3.84 17.97
C ALA A 86 -3.90 3.65 16.45
N LEU A 87 -3.96 4.75 15.68
CA LEU A 87 -3.86 4.73 14.22
C LEU A 87 -2.52 4.20 13.73
N THR A 88 -1.39 4.64 14.32
CA THR A 88 -0.07 4.12 13.95
C THR A 88 0.02 2.61 14.17
N ARG A 89 -0.47 2.11 15.32
CA ARG A 89 -0.49 0.66 15.58
C ARG A 89 -1.36 -0.09 14.58
N ALA A 90 -2.53 0.46 14.27
CA ALA A 90 -3.43 -0.16 13.32
C ALA A 90 -2.83 -0.22 11.90
N LEU A 91 -2.04 0.78 11.51
CA LEU A 91 -1.31 0.80 10.24
C LEU A 91 -0.13 -0.21 10.19
N ASP A 92 0.31 -0.74 11.33
CA ASP A 92 1.28 -1.85 11.36
C ASP A 92 0.60 -3.22 11.11
N ASP A 93 -0.70 -3.37 11.45
CA ASP A 93 -1.43 -4.65 11.36
C ASP A 93 -1.44 -5.29 9.95
N PRO A 94 -1.51 -4.53 8.84
CA PRO A 94 -1.46 -5.10 7.51
C PRO A 94 -0.06 -5.52 7.06
N ALA A 95 1.01 -5.16 7.77
CA ALA A 95 2.36 -5.58 7.38
C ALA A 95 2.48 -7.11 7.38
N LEU A 96 3.24 -7.66 6.43
CA LEU A 96 3.52 -9.11 6.43
C LEU A 96 4.10 -9.54 7.78
N THR A 97 3.74 -10.73 8.24
CA THR A 97 4.38 -11.42 9.36
C THR A 97 5.77 -11.91 8.94
N ASP A 98 6.59 -12.35 9.89
CA ASP A 98 7.90 -12.95 9.56
C ASP A 98 7.76 -14.22 8.70
N GLU A 99 6.73 -15.03 8.99
CA GLU A 99 6.45 -16.25 8.23
C GLU A 99 6.01 -15.93 6.79
N GLU A 100 5.07 -15.01 6.61
CA GLU A 100 4.66 -14.59 5.26
C GLU A 100 5.84 -13.96 4.52
N LEU A 101 6.62 -13.09 5.16
CA LEU A 101 7.80 -12.47 4.54
C LEU A 101 8.81 -13.54 4.10
N ALA A 102 9.03 -14.60 4.90
CA ALA A 102 9.91 -15.71 4.55
C ALA A 102 9.38 -16.58 3.40
N ALA A 103 8.06 -16.67 3.23
CA ALA A 103 7.43 -17.42 2.14
C ALA A 103 7.69 -16.79 0.75
N GLY A 104 7.94 -15.48 0.71
CA GLY A 104 8.42 -14.76 -0.46
C GLY A 104 7.38 -14.46 -1.56
N PRO A 105 7.79 -13.72 -2.61
CA PRO A 105 6.90 -13.14 -3.62
C PRO A 105 5.95 -14.13 -4.33
N ALA A 106 6.40 -15.37 -4.52
CA ALA A 106 5.60 -16.40 -5.19
C ALA A 106 4.35 -16.81 -4.38
N GLU A 107 4.46 -16.83 -3.05
CA GLU A 107 3.31 -17.05 -2.17
C GLU A 107 2.50 -15.77 -2.00
N TRP A 108 3.15 -14.61 -1.91
CA TRP A 108 2.44 -13.32 -1.76
C TRP A 108 1.50 -13.04 -2.94
N ALA A 109 1.89 -13.41 -4.15
CA ALA A 109 1.08 -13.25 -5.35
C ALA A 109 -0.27 -14.00 -5.30
N LYS A 110 -0.43 -14.94 -4.36
CA LYS A 110 -1.67 -15.71 -4.16
C LYS A 110 -2.60 -15.07 -3.12
N PHE A 111 -2.15 -14.05 -2.39
CA PHE A 111 -3.00 -13.36 -1.43
C PHE A 111 -4.16 -12.67 -2.15
N ALA A 112 -5.32 -12.63 -1.48
CA ALA A 112 -6.47 -11.88 -1.99
C ALA A 112 -6.11 -10.38 -2.05
N ASP A 113 -6.31 -9.79 -3.22
CA ASP A 113 -6.06 -8.37 -3.49
C ASP A 113 -7.40 -7.71 -3.87
N PRO A 114 -8.05 -6.98 -2.93
CA PRO A 114 -9.32 -6.33 -3.21
C PRO A 114 -9.16 -5.06 -4.06
N PHE A 115 -7.93 -4.59 -4.29
CA PHE A 115 -7.69 -3.33 -4.98
C PHE A 115 -7.71 -3.52 -6.50
N PRO A 116 -8.16 -2.51 -7.27
CA PRO A 116 -8.19 -2.58 -8.72
C PRO A 116 -6.84 -3.00 -9.33
N ALA A 117 -6.90 -3.85 -10.36
CA ALA A 117 -5.71 -4.19 -11.13
C ALA A 117 -5.24 -2.96 -11.92
N TRP A 118 -3.93 -2.75 -11.98
CA TRP A 118 -3.38 -1.67 -12.81
C TRP A 118 -3.50 -2.03 -14.29
N PRO A 119 -3.88 -1.06 -15.15
CA PRO A 119 -3.86 -1.29 -16.58
C PRO A 119 -2.43 -1.61 -17.04
N ARG A 120 -2.26 -2.69 -17.81
CA ARG A 120 -1.00 -2.93 -18.51
C ARG A 120 -0.86 -1.85 -19.56
N VAL A 121 0.09 -0.94 -19.39
CA VAL A 121 0.53 -0.09 -20.50
C VAL A 121 1.16 -1.04 -21.52
N ALA A 122 0.52 -1.22 -22.67
CA ALA A 122 1.16 -1.90 -23.78
C ALA A 122 2.42 -1.10 -24.12
N LYS A 123 3.59 -1.73 -24.11
CA LYS A 123 4.74 -1.18 -24.82
C LYS A 123 4.32 -1.20 -26.28
N ASP A 124 4.02 -0.03 -26.86
CA ASP A 124 3.96 0.08 -28.31
C ASP A 124 5.27 -0.49 -28.87
N ALA A 125 5.12 -1.41 -29.82
CA ALA A 125 6.24 -2.05 -30.48
C ALA A 125 6.83 -1.08 -31.53
N ASP A 126 8.14 -0.84 -31.40
CA ASP A 126 9.07 -0.13 -32.29
C ASP A 126 8.80 1.36 -32.61
#